data_AF-A0AAE1A7N4-F1
#
_entry.id   AF-A0AAE1A7N4-F1
#
_cell.length_a   1.000
_cell.length_b   1.000
_cell.length_c   1.000
_cell.angle_alpha   90.00
_cell.angle_beta   90.00
_cell.angle_gamma   90.00
#
_symmetry.space_group_name_H-M   'P 1'
#
loop_
_entity.id
_entity.type
_entity.pdbx_description
1 polymer ?
#
loop_
_entity_poly.entity_id
_entity_poly.type
_entity_poly.pdbx_seq_one_letter_code
_entity_poly.pdbx_strand_id
1 'polypeptide(L)'
;MEQIWHKADKTKQRTRIKLYNTLVRSVLLYNCGTWALTKTDEEKLDSFHRKQLRRVLGIRYPTKISNKSLYKKCEQTPISLEVLQARWRLFGHVLRREPSIPANKAMAFYFHDNAKRAITKRPGNNKKDCKKKTRMDYLHRRHKEGCRS
;
A
#
# COMPACT_ATOMS: atom_id res chain seq x y z
N MET A 1 28.87 -9.94 -0.15
CA MET A 1 27.45 -10.41 -0.10
C MET A 1 26.85 -10.78 -1.47
N GLU A 2 27.63 -10.84 -2.55
CA GLU A 2 27.07 -11.09 -3.90
C GLU A 2 26.88 -12.59 -4.23
N GLN A 3 27.64 -13.49 -3.60
CA GLN A 3 27.69 -14.93 -3.94
C GLN A 3 26.41 -15.73 -3.61
N ILE A 4 25.56 -15.24 -2.70
CA ILE A 4 24.38 -15.99 -2.22
C ILE A 4 23.25 -15.96 -3.26
N TRP A 5 23.12 -14.84 -3.99
CA TRP A 5 22.02 -14.64 -4.93
C TRP A 5 22.21 -15.41 -6.24
N HIS A 6 23.46 -15.67 -6.62
CA HIS A 6 23.81 -16.34 -7.88
C HIS A 6 23.81 -17.88 -7.79
N LYS A 7 23.93 -18.46 -6.58
CA LYS A 7 23.90 -19.92 -6.37
C LYS A 7 22.50 -20.40 -6.00
N ALA A 8 21.58 -20.28 -6.96
CA ALA A 8 20.19 -20.69 -6.80
C ALA A 8 20.02 -22.17 -6.45
N ASP A 9 20.95 -23.03 -6.90
CA ASP A 9 20.93 -24.48 -6.64
C ASP A 9 21.23 -24.88 -5.20
N LYS A 10 21.99 -24.07 -4.45
CA LYS A 10 22.49 -24.48 -3.13
C LYS A 10 21.57 -24.10 -1.97
N THR A 11 20.53 -23.30 -2.21
CA THR A 11 19.69 -22.76 -1.13
C THR A 11 18.19 -22.84 -1.46
N LYS A 12 17.40 -23.35 -0.51
CA LYS A 12 15.94 -23.45 -0.66
C LYS A 12 15.33 -22.06 -0.91
N GLN A 13 14.36 -21.98 -1.83
CA GLN A 13 13.68 -20.73 -2.21
C GLN A 13 13.16 -19.96 -0.99
N ARG A 14 12.58 -20.68 -0.01
CA ARG A 14 12.08 -20.10 1.24
C ARG A 14 13.16 -19.35 2.03
N THR A 15 14.37 -19.88 2.10
CA THR A 15 15.49 -19.23 2.81
C THR A 15 15.93 -17.95 2.11
N ARG A 16 15.96 -17.96 0.77
CA ARG A 16 16.32 -16.77 -0.02
C ARG A 16 15.30 -15.65 0.12
N ILE A 17 14.00 -15.98 0.15
CA ILE A 17 12.93 -15.00 0.42
C ILE A 17 13.05 -14.43 1.83
N LYS A 18 13.32 -15.26 2.84
CA LYS A 18 13.58 -14.78 4.21
C LYS A 18 14.76 -13.82 4.26
N LEU A 19 15.86 -14.15 3.58
CA LEU A 19 17.04 -13.29 3.51
C LEU A 19 16.75 -11.95 2.82
N TYR A 20 15.96 -11.97 1.75
CA TYR A 20 15.49 -10.75 1.10
C TYR A 20 14.66 -9.88 2.06
N ASN A 21 13.77 -10.50 2.83
CA ASN A 21 12.92 -9.81 3.80
C ASN A 21 13.73 -9.20 4.95
N THR A 22 14.77 -9.89 5.43
CA THR A 22 15.58 -9.40 6.57
C THR A 22 16.61 -8.36 6.17
N LEU A 23 17.13 -8.40 4.95
CA LEU A 23 18.20 -7.48 4.52
C LEU A 23 17.69 -6.32 3.67
N VAL A 24 16.97 -6.62 2.58
CA VAL A 24 16.62 -5.60 1.58
C VAL A 24 15.33 -4.90 1.99
N ARG A 25 14.32 -5.68 2.36
CA ARG A 25 13.00 -5.14 2.72
C ARG A 25 13.05 -4.33 4.02
N SER A 26 13.80 -4.78 5.02
CA SER A 26 13.98 -4.05 6.28
C SER A 26 14.60 -2.66 6.06
N VAL A 27 15.68 -2.58 5.29
CA VAL A 27 16.37 -1.32 4.96
C VAL A 27 15.46 -0.40 4.16
N LEU A 28 14.71 -0.95 3.19
CA LEU A 28 13.78 -0.16 2.38
C LEU A 28 12.61 0.41 3.19
N LEU A 29 12.16 -0.29 4.25
CA LEU A 29 10.99 0.12 5.04
C LEU A 29 11.34 0.94 6.28
N TYR A 30 12.61 1.04 6.68
CA TYR A 30 13.03 1.65 7.94
C TYR A 30 12.43 3.05 8.20
N ASN A 31 12.36 3.89 7.16
CA ASN A 31 11.80 5.25 7.23
C ASN A 31 10.69 5.51 6.19
N CYS A 32 10.06 4.47 5.66
CA CYS A 32 9.10 4.64 4.58
C CYS A 32 7.86 5.48 4.95
N GLY A 33 7.54 5.58 6.25
CA GLY A 33 6.43 6.40 6.74
C GLY A 33 6.63 7.91 6.59
N THR A 34 7.86 8.40 6.46
CA THR A 34 8.17 9.83 6.32
C THR A 34 8.34 10.28 4.87
N TRP A 35 8.33 9.35 3.92
CA TRP A 35 8.55 9.68 2.52
C TRP A 35 7.30 10.31 1.89
N ALA A 36 7.49 11.47 1.26
CA ALA A 36 6.50 12.09 0.39
C ALA A 36 6.54 11.45 -1.00
N LEU A 37 5.98 10.25 -1.11
CA LEU A 37 5.91 9.54 -2.40
C LEU A 37 4.73 10.00 -3.23
N THR A 38 4.96 10.14 -4.54
CA THR A 38 3.90 10.27 -5.54
C THR A 38 3.43 8.88 -5.99
N LYS A 39 2.26 8.80 -6.65
CA LYS A 39 1.75 7.53 -7.17
C LYS A 39 2.73 6.84 -8.13
N THR A 40 3.44 7.62 -8.94
CA THR A 40 4.42 7.07 -9.89
C THR A 40 5.65 6.50 -9.17
N ASP A 41 6.03 7.08 -8.04
CA ASP A 41 7.13 6.55 -7.23
C ASP A 41 6.73 5.29 -6.45
N GLU A 42 5.49 5.20 -5.97
CA GLU A 42 4.93 3.97 -5.41
C GLU A 42 4.93 2.82 -6.45
N GLU A 43 4.54 3.11 -7.69
CA GLU A 43 4.57 2.12 -8.79
C GLU A 43 6.00 1.68 -9.15
N LYS A 44 6.96 2.60 -9.10
CA LYS A 44 8.38 2.27 -9.31
C LYS A 44 8.90 1.37 -8.19
N LEU A 45 8.54 1.64 -6.93
CA LEU A 45 8.90 0.80 -5.78
C LEU A 45 8.33 -0.61 -5.91
N ASP A 46 7.05 -0.74 -6.29
CA ASP A 46 6.43 -2.05 -6.54
C ASP A 46 7.07 -2.77 -7.72
N SER A 47 7.50 -2.05 -8.75
CA SER A 47 8.23 -2.62 -9.90
C SER A 47 9.62 -3.11 -9.50
N PHE A 48 10.34 -2.33 -8.69
CA PHE A 48 11.62 -2.73 -8.12
C PHE A 48 11.47 -3.99 -7.25
N HIS A 49 10.49 -4.01 -6.35
CA HIS A 49 10.21 -5.16 -5.49
C HIS A 49 9.95 -6.44 -6.31
N ARG A 50 9.05 -6.37 -7.30
CA ARG A 50 8.77 -7.50 -8.20
C ARG A 50 10.01 -7.95 -8.98
N LYS A 51 10.86 -7.02 -9.41
CA LYS A 51 12.13 -7.33 -10.08
C LYS A 51 13.07 -8.10 -9.15
N GLN A 52 13.18 -7.69 -7.89
CA GLN A 52 13.98 -8.43 -6.90
C GLN A 52 13.39 -9.81 -6.62
N LEU A 53 12.08 -9.94 -6.39
CA LEU A 53 11.44 -11.24 -6.16
C LEU A 53 11.68 -12.23 -7.30
N ARG A 54 11.62 -11.78 -8.56
CA ARG A 54 11.95 -12.64 -9.72
C ARG A 54 13.40 -13.10 -9.71
N ARG A 55 14.34 -12.22 -9.36
CA ARG A 55 15.78 -12.57 -9.21
C ARG A 55 16.00 -13.58 -8.08
N VAL A 56 15.33 -13.37 -6.94
CA VAL A 56 15.38 -14.28 -5.79
C VAL A 56 14.81 -15.65 -6.13
N LEU A 57 13.78 -15.74 -6.96
CA LEU A 57 13.23 -17.00 -7.43
C LEU A 57 14.01 -17.61 -8.61
N GLY A 58 14.96 -16.88 -9.20
CA GLY A 58 15.69 -17.33 -10.39
C GLY A 58 14.83 -17.43 -11.65
N ILE A 59 13.67 -16.74 -11.70
CA ILE A 59 12.78 -16.76 -12.86
C ILE A 59 13.44 -15.98 -13.99
N ARG A 60 13.77 -16.68 -15.07
CA ARG A 60 14.38 -16.12 -16.27
C ARG A 60 13.53 -16.47 -17.49
N TYR A 61 13.59 -15.63 -18.51
CA TYR A 61 12.97 -15.94 -19.80
C TYR A 61 13.48 -17.31 -20.30
N PRO A 62 12.64 -18.21 -20.84
CA PRO A 62 11.27 -18.00 -21.36
C PRO A 62 10.14 -18.14 -20.34
N THR A 63 10.43 -18.51 -19.09
CA THR A 63 9.39 -18.74 -18.08
C THR A 63 8.67 -17.43 -17.70
N LYS A 64 7.34 -17.38 -17.88
CA LYS A 64 6.48 -16.24 -17.54
C LYS A 64 5.63 -16.56 -16.31
N ILE A 65 5.57 -15.62 -15.37
CA ILE A 65 4.77 -15.70 -14.15
C ILE A 65 3.98 -14.39 -14.00
N SER A 66 2.69 -14.51 -13.66
CA SER A 66 1.85 -13.34 -13.40
C SER A 66 2.25 -12.66 -12.09
N ASN A 67 2.02 -11.34 -11.99
CA ASN A 67 2.35 -10.60 -10.77
C ASN A 67 1.62 -11.15 -9.53
N LYS A 68 0.36 -11.57 -9.69
CA LYS A 68 -0.45 -12.14 -8.60
C LYS A 68 0.12 -13.48 -8.12
N SER A 69 0.54 -14.36 -9.04
CA SER A 69 1.14 -15.64 -8.64
C SER A 69 2.53 -15.46 -8.04
N LEU A 70 3.30 -14.46 -8.49
CA LEU A 70 4.59 -14.09 -7.87
C LEU A 70 4.41 -13.74 -6.39
N TYR A 71 3.46 -12.86 -6.07
CA TYR A 71 3.16 -12.47 -4.69
C TYR A 71 2.66 -13.63 -3.85
N LYS A 72 1.73 -14.45 -4.39
CA LYS A 72 1.22 -15.64 -3.71
C LYS A 72 2.33 -16.65 -3.40
N LYS A 73 3.26 -16.87 -4.33
CA LYS A 73 4.37 -17.82 -4.17
C LYS A 73 5.39 -17.37 -3.13
N CYS A 74 5.60 -16.06 -2.97
CA CYS A 74 6.54 -15.52 -2.00
C CYS A 74 5.90 -15.15 -0.66
N GLU A 75 4.57 -15.27 -0.53
CA GLU A 75 3.79 -14.77 0.62
C GLU A 75 4.11 -13.29 0.90
N GLN A 76 4.27 -12.49 -0.16
CA GLN A 76 4.63 -11.07 -0.04
C GLN A 76 3.49 -10.16 -0.47
N THR A 77 3.47 -8.97 0.11
CA THR A 77 2.59 -7.86 -0.24
C THR A 77 3.32 -6.83 -1.10
N PRO A 78 2.61 -6.07 -1.96
CA PRO A 78 3.14 -4.87 -2.57
C PRO A 78 3.72 -3.90 -1.53
N ILE A 79 4.82 -3.23 -1.86
CA ILE A 79 5.51 -2.31 -0.95
C ILE A 79 4.68 -1.06 -0.73
N SER A 80 3.97 -0.60 -1.76
CA SER A 80 3.02 0.52 -1.67
C SER A 80 2.03 0.37 -0.50
N LEU A 81 1.50 -0.84 -0.26
CA LEU A 81 0.59 -1.10 0.87
C LEU A 81 1.28 -0.98 2.23
N GLU A 82 2.54 -1.41 2.33
CA GLU A 82 3.30 -1.35 3.57
C GLU A 82 3.73 0.07 3.91
N VAL A 83 4.12 0.83 2.89
CA VAL A 83 4.35 2.28 3.00
C VAL A 83 3.09 2.96 3.51
N LEU A 84 1.93 2.65 2.91
CA LEU A 84 0.65 3.21 3.34
C LEU A 84 0.37 2.86 4.81
N GLN A 85 0.57 1.61 5.21
CA GLN A 85 0.40 1.19 6.60
C GLN A 85 1.36 1.92 7.55
N ALA A 86 2.62 2.12 7.16
CA ALA A 86 3.60 2.87 7.94
C ALA A 86 3.20 4.34 8.10
N ARG A 87 2.69 4.97 7.03
CA ARG A 87 2.15 6.35 7.06
C ARG A 87 0.98 6.46 8.01
N TRP A 88 0.04 5.51 7.98
CA TRP A 88 -1.08 5.48 8.92
C TRP A 88 -0.64 5.27 10.37
N ARG A 89 0.37 4.43 10.61
CA ARG A 89 0.95 4.24 11.95
C ARG A 89 1.59 5.53 12.47
N LEU A 90 2.34 6.23 11.62
CA LEU A 90 2.94 7.53 11.96
C LEU A 90 1.87 8.59 12.22
N PHE A 91 0.87 8.68 11.35
CA PHE A 91 -0.27 9.57 11.50
C PHE A 91 -0.97 9.36 12.83
N GLY A 92 -1.31 8.10 13.16
CA GLY A 92 -1.93 7.77 14.44
C GLY A 92 -1.02 8.06 15.64
N HIS A 93 0.29 7.91 15.50
CA HIS A 93 1.24 8.29 16.55
C HIS A 93 1.21 9.81 16.80
N VAL A 94 1.22 10.63 15.74
CA VAL A 94 1.13 12.10 15.85
C VAL A 94 -0.18 12.53 16.53
N LEU A 95 -1.31 11.93 16.16
CA LEU A 95 -2.60 12.27 16.75
C LEU A 95 -2.73 11.92 18.24
N ARG A 96 -2.02 10.88 18.72
CA ARG A 96 -1.99 10.51 20.15
C ARG A 96 -1.06 11.36 21.00
N ARG A 97 -0.21 12.18 20.38
CA ARG A 97 0.68 13.10 21.10
C ARG A 97 -0.09 14.33 21.57
N GLU A 98 0.44 15.03 22.56
CA GLU A 98 -0.16 16.24 23.10
C GLU A 98 -0.40 17.30 22.01
N PRO A 99 -1.53 18.03 22.02
CA PRO A 99 -1.83 19.08 21.04
C PRO A 99 -0.82 20.22 21.01
N SER A 100 -0.01 20.39 22.07
CA SER A 100 1.04 21.41 22.13
C SER A 100 2.22 21.13 21.20
N ILE A 101 2.43 19.85 20.83
CA ILE A 101 3.57 19.40 20.01
C ILE A 101 3.43 19.95 18.58
N PRO A 102 4.51 20.49 17.97
CA PRO A 102 4.47 21.10 16.64
C PRO A 102 3.86 20.20 15.55
N ALA A 103 4.16 18.90 15.59
CA ALA A 103 3.60 17.94 14.65
C ALA A 103 2.06 17.83 14.76
N ASN A 104 1.51 17.77 15.97
CA ASN A 104 0.06 17.70 16.16
C ASN A 104 -0.60 19.03 15.76
N LYS A 105 -0.01 20.18 16.15
CA LYS A 105 -0.44 21.52 15.71
C LYS A 105 -0.50 21.64 14.19
N ALA A 106 0.53 21.18 13.48
CA ALA A 106 0.59 21.21 12.03
C ALA A 106 -0.53 20.36 11.40
N MET A 107 -0.81 19.18 11.95
CA MET A 107 -1.91 18.34 11.48
C MET A 107 -3.27 19.01 11.72
N ALA A 108 -3.48 19.58 12.91
CA ALA A 108 -4.69 20.33 13.21
C ALA A 108 -4.89 21.48 12.22
N PHE A 109 -3.86 22.30 11.98
CA PHE A 109 -3.89 23.38 11.00
C PHE A 109 -4.25 22.89 9.59
N TYR A 110 -3.59 21.82 9.12
CA TYR A 110 -3.86 21.25 7.79
C TYR A 110 -5.33 20.83 7.63
N PHE A 111 -5.91 20.14 8.62
CA PHE A 111 -7.31 19.71 8.53
C PHE A 111 -8.31 20.85 8.73
N HIS A 112 -8.04 21.80 9.63
CA HIS A 112 -8.87 22.99 9.82
C HIS A 112 -8.94 23.85 8.56
N ASP A 113 -7.81 24.06 7.87
CA ASP A 113 -7.74 24.85 6.64
C ASP A 113 -8.44 24.14 5.47
N ASN A 114 -8.30 22.81 5.37
CA ASN A 114 -9.03 22.02 4.37
C ASN A 114 -10.55 22.00 4.61
N ALA A 115 -11.01 22.02 5.86
CA ALA A 115 -12.42 22.16 6.19
C ALA A 115 -12.96 23.53 5.74
N LYS A 116 -12.20 24.61 5.96
CA LYS A 116 -12.55 25.95 5.47
C LYS A 116 -12.58 26.00 3.94
N ARG A 117 -11.59 25.43 3.25
CA ARG A 117 -11.57 25.33 1.78
C ARG A 117 -12.74 24.52 1.22
N ALA A 118 -13.20 23.50 1.93
CA ALA A 118 -14.37 22.72 1.53
C ALA A 118 -15.67 23.53 1.67
N ILE A 119 -15.77 24.37 2.70
CA ILE A 119 -16.91 25.27 2.93
C ILE A 119 -16.92 26.44 1.94
N THR A 120 -15.76 26.98 1.57
CA THR A 120 -15.64 28.09 0.61
C THR A 120 -15.75 27.67 -0.86
N LYS A 121 -15.79 26.37 -1.16
CA LYS A 121 -16.13 25.90 -2.51
C LYS A 121 -17.61 26.21 -2.79
N ARG A 122 -17.84 27.23 -3.63
CA ARG A 122 -19.15 27.59 -4.18
C ARG A 122 -19.84 26.32 -4.69
N PRO A 123 -21.10 26.03 -4.32
CA PRO A 123 -21.77 24.83 -4.77
C PRO A 123 -21.87 24.85 -6.30
N GLY A 124 -21.12 23.98 -6.96
CA GLY A 124 -21.23 23.78 -8.39
C GLY A 124 -22.63 23.24 -8.68
N ASN A 125 -23.36 23.94 -9.55
CA ASN A 125 -24.72 23.62 -9.97
C ASN A 125 -24.76 22.33 -10.80
N ASN A 126 -24.55 21.17 -10.20
CA ASN A 126 -24.67 19.86 -10.85
C ASN A 126 -25.75 19.02 -10.16
N LYS A 127 -27.02 19.37 -10.41
CA LYS A 127 -28.22 18.58 -10.05
C LYS A 127 -28.31 17.19 -10.73
N LYS A 128 -27.26 16.70 -11.40
CA LYS A 128 -27.33 15.46 -12.21
C LYS A 128 -26.74 14.20 -11.57
N ASP A 129 -26.12 14.26 -10.39
CA ASP A 129 -25.52 13.06 -9.76
C ASP A 129 -26.26 12.50 -8.53
N CYS A 130 -27.46 12.98 -8.23
CA CYS A 130 -28.30 12.43 -7.15
C CYS A 130 -28.98 11.07 -7.51
N LYS A 131 -28.88 10.59 -8.77
CA LYS A 131 -29.59 9.38 -9.23
C LYS A 131 -28.73 8.14 -9.49
N LYS A 132 -27.43 8.15 -9.17
CA LYS A 132 -26.56 6.96 -9.39
C LYS A 132 -26.25 6.15 -8.12
N LYS A 133 -26.75 6.58 -6.95
CA LYS A 133 -26.50 5.84 -5.69
C LYS A 133 -27.52 4.73 -5.41
N THR A 134 -28.63 4.65 -6.16
CA THR A 134 -29.74 3.74 -5.85
C THR A 134 -29.69 2.37 -6.52
N ARG A 135 -28.66 2.00 -7.32
CA ARG A 135 -28.62 0.69 -8.01
C ARG A 135 -27.75 -0.37 -7.34
N MET A 136 -26.69 0.00 -6.63
CA MET A 136 -25.84 -0.96 -5.89
C MET A 136 -26.40 -1.33 -4.51
N ASP A 137 -27.16 -0.42 -3.89
CA ASP A 137 -27.80 -0.66 -2.60
C ASP A 137 -28.98 -1.66 -2.69
N TYR A 138 -29.64 -1.75 -3.85
CA TYR A 138 -30.71 -2.76 -4.10
C TYR A 138 -30.16 -4.18 -4.28
N LEU A 139 -28.95 -4.35 -4.81
CA LEU A 139 -28.33 -5.67 -4.98
C LEU A 139 -27.78 -6.24 -3.66
N HIS A 140 -27.34 -5.37 -2.73
CA HIS A 140 -26.89 -5.80 -1.41
C HIS A 140 -28.04 -6.15 -0.46
N ARG A 141 -29.26 -5.63 -0.68
CA ARG A 141 -30.43 -5.96 0.16
C ARG A 141 -31.05 -7.32 -0.19
N ARG A 142 -31.05 -7.71 -1.48
CA ARG A 142 -31.63 -8.99 -1.91
C ARG A 142 -30.85 -10.23 -1.43
N HIS A 143 -29.55 -10.10 -1.16
CA HIS A 143 -28.73 -11.24 -0.71
C HIS A 143 -28.84 -11.55 0.80
N LYS A 144 -29.43 -10.64 1.59
CA LYS A 144 -29.68 -10.84 3.04
C LYS A 144 -31.08 -11.38 3.35
N GLU A 145 -32.02 -11.28 2.42
CA GLU A 145 -33.40 -11.74 2.60
C GLU A 145 -33.64 -13.17 2.06
N GLY A 146 -32.63 -13.81 1.45
CA GLY A 146 -32.70 -15.17 0.90
C GLY A 146 -32.08 -16.30 1.76
N CYS A 147 -31.75 -16.05 3.03
CA CYS A 147 -31.20 -17.06 3.95
C CYS A 147 -31.94 -17.10 5.30
N ARG A 148 -33.26 -17.02 5.26
CA ARG A 148 -34.14 -17.47 6.35
C ARG A 148 -35.31 -18.25 5.73
N SER A 149 -35.08 -19.53 5.47
CA SER A 149 -36.01 -20.66 5.49
C SER A 149 -35.21 -21.90 5.15
#